data_AF-A0A520GRX9-F1
#
_entry.id   AF-A0A520GRX9-F1
#
_cell.length_a   1.000
_cell.length_b   1.000
_cell.length_c   1.000
_cell.angle_alpha   90.00
_cell.angle_beta   90.00
_cell.angle_gamma   90.00
#
_symmetry.space_group_name_H-M   'P 1'
#
loop_
_entity.id
_entity.type
_entity.pdbx_description
1 polymer ?
#
loop_
_entity_poly.entity_id
_entity_poly.type
_entity_poly.pdbx_seq_one_letter_code
_entity_poly.pdbx_strand_id
1 'polypeptide(L)'
;LGPERMGRPDRAADVLATSGVHIGGTDFDQRLNLERVMPEFGFRHKDARGREVPSKVFFELSSWHLINWLYAAKAVRQAKELRTSYAERGLSVTLGVADMARELADPLAKVVASAHECVRRAGLRSNDLDALYLTGGSSALRAFQEALRRGFAGVRLVEGDLFGGVAAGLAYTARTAGTA
;
A
#
# COMPACT_ATOMS: atom_id res chain seq x y z
N LEU A 1 0.22 26.32 4.84
CA LEU A 1 -0.76 25.50 5.58
C LEU A 1 -1.10 25.99 7.00
N GLY A 2 -0.39 26.97 7.58
CA GLY A 2 -0.68 27.46 8.94
C GLY A 2 -2.06 28.13 9.10
N PRO A 3 -2.55 28.27 10.34
CA PRO A 3 -3.92 28.75 10.65
C PRO A 3 -4.24 30.13 10.04
N GLU A 4 -3.26 31.00 9.90
CA GLU A 4 -3.45 32.35 9.32
C GLU A 4 -3.76 32.33 7.81
N ARG A 5 -3.37 31.28 7.09
CA ARG A 5 -3.65 31.11 5.66
C ARG A 5 -4.96 30.36 5.40
N MET A 6 -5.63 29.87 6.46
CA MET A 6 -6.83 29.03 6.35
C MET A 6 -8.01 29.75 5.69
N GLY A 7 -8.15 31.06 5.89
CA GLY A 7 -9.26 31.86 5.34
C GLY A 7 -9.06 32.35 3.90
N ARG A 8 -7.93 32.02 3.24
CA ARG A 8 -7.70 32.47 1.85
C ARG A 8 -8.54 31.63 0.87
N PRO A 9 -9.26 32.26 -0.07
CA PRO A 9 -10.10 31.54 -1.03
C PRO A 9 -9.26 30.75 -2.06
N ASP A 10 -8.15 31.33 -2.52
CA ASP A 10 -7.15 30.62 -3.33
C ASP A 10 -5.95 30.21 -2.46
N ARG A 11 -5.70 28.90 -2.42
CA ARG A 11 -4.61 28.26 -1.68
C ARG A 11 -3.73 27.40 -2.56
N ALA A 12 -3.79 27.54 -3.89
CA ALA A 12 -2.94 26.79 -4.80
C ALA A 12 -1.45 27.00 -4.47
N ALA A 13 -1.07 28.23 -4.09
CA ALA A 13 0.27 28.58 -3.65
C ALA A 13 0.70 28.03 -2.27
N ASP A 14 -0.16 27.28 -1.56
CA ASP A 14 0.24 26.53 -0.36
C ASP A 14 0.93 25.20 -0.72
N VAL A 15 0.73 24.67 -1.93
CA VAL A 15 1.31 23.41 -2.40
C VAL A 15 2.58 23.70 -3.21
N LEU A 16 3.74 23.35 -2.64
CA LEU A 16 5.04 23.61 -3.28
C LEU A 16 5.40 22.57 -4.34
N ALA A 17 5.01 21.31 -4.13
CA ALA A 17 5.20 20.22 -5.07
C ALA A 17 4.26 19.04 -4.75
N THR A 18 4.05 18.17 -5.73
CA THR A 18 3.32 16.90 -5.58
C THR A 18 4.07 15.80 -6.34
N SER A 19 4.29 14.66 -5.69
CA SER A 19 4.74 13.41 -6.30
C SER A 19 3.92 12.24 -5.73
N GLY A 20 4.04 11.06 -6.33
CA GLY A 20 3.40 9.85 -5.84
C GLY A 20 3.90 8.61 -6.54
N VAL A 21 3.50 7.45 -6.00
CA VAL A 21 3.70 6.13 -6.59
C VAL A 21 2.40 5.35 -6.48
N HIS A 22 2.14 4.45 -7.43
CA HIS A 22 0.99 3.54 -7.38
C HIS A 22 1.27 2.38 -6.44
N ILE A 23 1.25 2.66 -5.14
CA ILE A 23 1.45 1.68 -4.07
C ILE A 23 0.50 2.04 -2.93
N GLY A 24 -0.36 1.09 -2.53
CA GLY A 24 -1.27 1.22 -1.41
C GLY A 24 -1.45 -0.07 -0.62
N GLY A 25 -2.42 -0.09 0.29
CA GLY A 25 -2.70 -1.24 1.17
C GLY A 25 -2.94 -2.54 0.40
N THR A 26 -3.68 -2.47 -0.71
CA THR A 26 -3.92 -3.65 -1.57
C THR A 26 -2.62 -4.24 -2.10
N ASP A 27 -1.65 -3.42 -2.50
CA ASP A 27 -0.36 -3.90 -3.00
C ASP A 27 0.47 -4.56 -1.89
N PHE A 28 0.38 -4.02 -0.66
CA PHE A 28 1.01 -4.62 0.52
C PHE A 28 0.43 -5.98 0.84
N ASP A 29 -0.92 -6.09 0.89
CA ASP A 29 -1.62 -7.35 1.14
C ASP A 29 -1.29 -8.38 0.06
N GLN A 30 -1.34 -7.96 -1.21
CA GLN A 30 -1.07 -8.83 -2.34
C GLN A 30 0.35 -9.37 -2.31
N ARG A 31 1.34 -8.50 -2.04
CA ARG A 31 2.74 -8.92 -1.98
C ARG A 31 2.99 -9.88 -0.81
N LEU A 32 2.46 -9.58 0.37
CA LEU A 32 2.60 -10.46 1.53
C LEU A 32 2.00 -11.84 1.25
N ASN A 33 0.82 -11.87 0.63
CA ASN A 33 0.12 -13.09 0.27
C ASN A 33 0.89 -13.90 -0.79
N LEU A 34 1.35 -13.27 -1.87
CA LEU A 34 2.12 -13.92 -2.93
C LEU A 34 3.47 -14.49 -2.46
N GLU A 35 4.15 -13.82 -1.53
CA GLU A 35 5.49 -14.24 -1.10
C GLU A 35 5.47 -15.17 0.13
N ARG A 36 4.37 -15.20 0.91
CA ARG A 36 4.30 -15.99 2.15
C ARG A 36 3.23 -17.06 2.16
N VAL A 37 2.11 -16.84 1.48
CA VAL A 37 0.94 -17.71 1.58
C VAL A 37 0.80 -18.53 0.31
N MET A 38 0.77 -17.89 -0.86
CA MET A 38 0.57 -18.59 -2.14
C MET A 38 1.61 -19.67 -2.47
N PRO A 39 2.91 -19.57 -2.09
CA PRO A 39 3.89 -20.63 -2.36
C PRO A 39 3.48 -21.98 -1.77
N GLU A 40 2.79 -21.93 -0.64
CA GLU A 40 2.35 -23.10 0.13
C GLU A 40 1.14 -23.74 -0.55
N PHE A 41 0.37 -22.95 -1.30
CA PHE A 41 -0.68 -23.45 -2.20
C PHE A 41 -0.16 -23.87 -3.58
N GLY A 42 1.16 -23.86 -3.80
CA GLY A 42 1.80 -24.29 -5.05
C GLY A 42 2.12 -23.17 -6.03
N PHE A 43 2.06 -21.89 -5.61
CA PHE A 43 2.58 -20.80 -6.44
C PHE A 43 4.08 -20.99 -6.69
N ARG A 44 4.51 -20.87 -7.95
CA ARG A 44 5.86 -21.17 -8.44
C ARG A 44 6.29 -22.64 -8.31
N HIS A 45 5.39 -23.55 -7.89
CA HIS A 45 5.68 -24.98 -7.86
C HIS A 45 5.77 -25.55 -9.28
N LYS A 46 6.56 -26.60 -9.45
CA LYS A 46 6.71 -27.31 -10.73
C LYS A 46 6.33 -28.77 -10.56
N ASP A 47 5.54 -29.31 -11.49
CA ASP A 47 5.19 -30.72 -11.48
C ASP A 47 6.39 -31.64 -11.78
N ALA A 48 6.15 -32.96 -11.70
CA ALA A 48 7.15 -33.98 -12.01
C ALA A 48 7.72 -33.90 -13.46
N ARG A 49 7.09 -33.12 -14.35
CA ARG A 49 7.52 -32.86 -15.72
C ARG A 49 8.20 -31.50 -15.89
N GLY A 50 8.43 -30.77 -14.78
CA GLY A 50 9.05 -29.45 -14.74
C GLY A 50 8.12 -28.30 -15.16
N ARG A 51 6.83 -28.54 -15.34
CA ARG A 51 5.86 -27.49 -15.72
C ARG A 51 5.42 -26.72 -14.50
N GLU A 52 5.47 -25.39 -14.58
CA GLU A 52 5.03 -24.52 -13.49
C GLU A 52 3.50 -24.52 -13.39
N VAL A 53 2.98 -24.49 -12.15
CA VAL A 53 1.55 -24.33 -11.90
C VAL A 53 1.08 -22.97 -12.45
N PRO A 54 -0.04 -22.90 -13.19
CA PRO A 54 -0.52 -21.63 -13.73
C PRO A 54 -0.70 -20.53 -12.66
N SER A 55 0.05 -19.44 -12.81
CA SER A 55 0.19 -18.43 -11.76
C SER A 55 -1.05 -17.55 -11.54
N LYS A 56 -1.91 -17.41 -12.56
CA LYS A 56 -3.04 -16.46 -12.58
C LYS A 56 -3.99 -16.61 -11.39
N VAL A 57 -4.32 -17.85 -11.01
CA VAL A 57 -5.25 -18.11 -9.90
C VAL A 57 -4.70 -17.61 -8.57
N PHE A 58 -3.38 -17.70 -8.37
CA PHE A 58 -2.72 -17.21 -7.15
C PHE A 58 -2.71 -15.68 -7.08
N PHE A 59 -2.47 -15.00 -8.21
CA PHE A 59 -2.56 -13.54 -8.28
C PHE A 59 -3.98 -13.03 -7.98
N GLU A 60 -5.01 -13.69 -8.50
CA GLU A 60 -6.41 -13.33 -8.23
C GLU A 60 -6.80 -13.60 -6.77
N LEU A 61 -6.34 -14.71 -6.18
CA LEU A 61 -6.55 -15.02 -4.77
C LEU A 61 -5.83 -14.05 -3.83
N SER A 62 -4.67 -13.54 -4.24
CA SER A 62 -3.87 -12.60 -3.45
C SER A 62 -4.44 -11.18 -3.40
N SER A 63 -5.47 -10.88 -4.20
CA SER A 63 -6.04 -9.54 -4.33
C SER A 63 -7.51 -9.52 -3.93
N TRP A 64 -7.83 -8.84 -2.83
CA TRP A 64 -9.20 -8.73 -2.29
C TRP A 64 -10.26 -8.35 -3.33
N HIS A 65 -9.99 -7.34 -4.17
CA HIS A 65 -10.94 -6.85 -5.18
C HIS A 65 -11.12 -7.81 -6.38
N LEU A 66 -10.29 -8.85 -6.49
CA LEU A 66 -10.38 -9.88 -7.53
C LEU A 66 -10.99 -11.18 -7.04
N ILE A 67 -11.13 -11.35 -5.71
CA ILE A 67 -11.60 -12.60 -5.12
C ILE A 67 -13.01 -12.97 -5.58
N ASN A 68 -13.85 -11.98 -5.90
CA ASN A 68 -15.22 -12.21 -6.39
C ASN A 68 -15.24 -12.95 -7.74
N TRP A 69 -14.23 -12.76 -8.59
CA TRP A 69 -14.12 -13.45 -9.88
C TRP A 69 -13.84 -14.94 -9.72
N LEU A 70 -13.33 -15.36 -8.57
CA LEU A 70 -13.03 -16.76 -8.28
C LEU A 70 -14.28 -17.60 -7.97
N TYR A 71 -15.42 -16.96 -7.73
CA TYR A 71 -16.71 -17.64 -7.64
C TYR A 71 -17.28 -18.03 -9.00
N ALA A 72 -16.73 -17.51 -10.12
CA ALA A 72 -17.21 -17.86 -11.45
C ALA A 72 -17.02 -19.36 -11.74
N ALA A 73 -18.01 -20.00 -12.38
CA ALA A 73 -17.99 -21.44 -12.66
C ALA A 73 -16.73 -21.91 -13.40
N LYS A 74 -16.18 -21.06 -14.28
CA LYS A 74 -14.93 -21.31 -14.99
C LYS A 74 -13.73 -21.42 -14.04
N ALA A 75 -13.59 -20.48 -13.11
CA ALA A 75 -12.50 -20.47 -12.13
C ALA A 75 -12.59 -21.68 -11.19
N VAL A 76 -13.81 -22.01 -10.72
CA VAL A 76 -14.07 -23.21 -9.91
C VAL A 76 -13.71 -24.49 -10.68
N ARG A 77 -14.04 -24.57 -11.97
CA ARG A 77 -13.69 -25.72 -12.80
C ARG A 77 -12.18 -25.87 -12.94
N GLN A 78 -11.46 -24.78 -13.21
CA GLN A 78 -10.00 -24.79 -13.31
C GLN A 78 -9.34 -25.24 -12.00
N ALA A 79 -9.83 -24.76 -10.84
CA ALA A 79 -9.33 -25.21 -9.54
C ALA A 79 -9.57 -26.72 -9.31
N LYS A 80 -10.73 -27.25 -9.72
CA LYS A 80 -11.03 -28.68 -9.64
C LYS A 80 -10.10 -29.53 -10.52
N GLU A 81 -9.73 -29.04 -11.70
CA GLU A 81 -8.80 -29.72 -12.61
C GLU A 81 -7.38 -29.81 -12.03
N LEU A 82 -6.94 -28.83 -11.24
CA LEU A 82 -5.63 -28.85 -10.57
C LEU A 82 -5.57 -29.84 -9.39
N ARG A 83 -6.71 -30.15 -8.75
CA ARG A 83 -6.76 -30.98 -7.53
C ARG A 83 -6.12 -32.35 -7.69
N THR A 84 -6.28 -33.02 -8.82
CA THR A 84 -5.72 -34.37 -9.01
C THR A 84 -4.21 -34.38 -9.11
N SER A 85 -3.60 -33.25 -9.50
CA SER A 85 -2.16 -33.12 -9.69
C SER A 85 -1.45 -32.44 -8.51
N TYR A 86 -2.17 -31.69 -7.67
CA TYR A 86 -1.59 -30.81 -6.65
C TYR A 86 -2.36 -30.83 -5.31
N ALA A 87 -2.76 -32.01 -4.82
CA ALA A 87 -3.49 -32.15 -3.54
C ALA A 87 -2.59 -32.63 -2.40
N GLU A 88 -2.03 -31.68 -1.65
CA GLU A 88 -1.45 -31.95 -0.32
C GLU A 88 -2.45 -31.56 0.78
N ARG A 89 -2.56 -32.39 1.82
CA ARG A 89 -3.43 -32.15 2.98
C ARG A 89 -2.55 -31.79 4.17
N GLY A 90 -2.74 -30.61 4.76
CA GLY A 90 -2.01 -30.17 5.96
C GLY A 90 -1.14 -28.91 5.79
N LEU A 91 -1.38 -28.09 4.76
CA LEU A 91 -0.65 -26.84 4.56
C LEU A 91 -0.86 -25.88 5.73
N SER A 92 0.23 -25.38 6.30
CA SER A 92 0.23 -24.40 7.37
C SER A 92 1.31 -23.35 7.13
N VAL A 93 0.96 -22.08 7.30
CA VAL A 93 1.90 -20.96 7.18
C VAL A 93 2.01 -20.24 8.51
N THR A 94 3.25 -20.06 8.96
CA THR A 94 3.52 -19.11 10.04
C THR A 94 3.89 -17.77 9.43
N LEU A 95 3.13 -16.72 9.77
CA LEU A 95 3.37 -15.36 9.31
C LEU A 95 3.71 -14.48 10.50
N GLY A 96 4.94 -14.00 10.56
CA GLY A 96 5.44 -13.13 11.62
C GLY A 96 5.57 -11.66 11.19
N VAL A 97 5.74 -10.79 12.19
CA VAL A 97 6.01 -9.34 11.97
C VAL A 97 7.29 -9.12 11.15
N ALA A 98 8.31 -9.96 11.34
CA ALA A 98 9.55 -9.89 10.58
C ALA A 98 9.35 -10.22 9.09
N ASP A 99 8.41 -11.10 8.75
CA ASP A 99 8.06 -11.42 7.37
C ASP A 99 7.36 -10.23 6.72
N MET A 100 6.40 -9.62 7.43
CA MET A 100 5.75 -8.39 6.99
C MET A 100 6.76 -7.26 6.75
N ALA A 101 7.68 -7.01 7.69
CA ALA A 101 8.70 -5.97 7.52
C ALA A 101 9.60 -6.23 6.29
N ARG A 102 9.98 -7.49 6.06
CA ARG A 102 10.83 -7.87 4.93
C ARG A 102 10.11 -7.72 3.59
N GLU A 103 8.89 -8.24 3.47
CA GLU A 103 8.17 -8.18 2.20
C GLU A 103 7.72 -6.76 1.83
N LEU A 104 7.51 -5.90 2.82
CA LEU A 104 7.13 -4.51 2.60
C LEU A 104 8.34 -3.57 2.40
N ALA A 105 9.57 -4.02 2.61
CA ALA A 105 10.76 -3.15 2.55
C ALA A 105 10.89 -2.40 1.20
N ASP A 106 10.83 -3.14 0.08
CA ASP A 106 10.96 -2.54 -1.26
C ASP A 106 9.84 -1.56 -1.62
N PRO A 107 8.54 -1.90 -1.49
CA PRO A 107 7.50 -0.95 -1.82
C PRO A 107 7.51 0.27 -0.90
N LEU A 108 7.85 0.11 0.39
CA LEU A 108 8.05 1.23 1.29
C LEU A 108 9.23 2.12 0.86
N ALA A 109 10.35 1.54 0.44
CA ALA A 109 11.49 2.30 -0.07
C ALA A 109 11.11 3.15 -1.29
N LYS A 110 10.26 2.64 -2.19
CA LYS A 110 9.73 3.42 -3.33
C LYS A 110 8.86 4.60 -2.88
N VAL A 111 8.02 4.41 -1.86
CA VAL A 111 7.22 5.50 -1.28
C VAL A 111 8.13 6.57 -0.67
N VAL A 112 9.13 6.17 0.12
CA VAL A 112 10.10 7.10 0.73
C VAL A 112 10.89 7.86 -0.35
N ALA A 113 11.36 7.18 -1.39
CA ALA A 113 12.05 7.82 -2.51
C ALA A 113 11.17 8.86 -3.22
N SER A 114 9.88 8.53 -3.45
CA SER A 114 8.92 9.48 -4.02
C SER A 114 8.71 10.70 -3.13
N ALA A 115 8.68 10.52 -1.81
CA ALA A 115 8.59 11.62 -0.86
C ALA A 115 9.84 12.54 -0.90
N HIS A 116 11.05 11.97 -0.96
CA HIS A 116 12.27 12.78 -1.15
C HIS A 116 12.27 13.55 -2.46
N GLU A 117 11.79 12.93 -3.55
CA GLU A 117 11.63 13.61 -4.83
C GLU A 117 10.63 14.77 -4.73
N CYS A 118 9.56 14.64 -3.94
CA CYS A 118 8.62 15.73 -3.68
C CYS A 118 9.33 16.93 -3.04
N VAL A 119 10.12 16.66 -2.00
CA VAL A 119 10.87 17.69 -1.25
C VAL A 119 11.88 18.39 -2.16
N ARG A 120 12.59 17.62 -2.99
CA ARG A 120 13.53 18.18 -3.99
C ARG A 120 12.82 19.07 -5.00
N ARG A 121 11.65 18.66 -5.51
CA ARG A 121 10.83 19.45 -6.45
C ARG A 121 10.27 20.73 -5.81
N ALA A 122 10.04 20.73 -4.50
CA ALA A 122 9.66 21.92 -3.74
C ALA A 122 10.85 22.88 -3.51
N GLY A 123 12.07 22.53 -3.93
CA GLY A 123 13.28 23.32 -3.68
C GLY A 123 13.75 23.28 -2.23
N LEU A 124 13.32 22.28 -1.46
CA LEU A 124 13.62 22.12 -0.03
C LEU A 124 14.62 20.97 0.18
N ARG A 125 15.22 20.92 1.37
CA ARG A 125 15.92 19.76 1.91
C ARG A 125 15.04 19.09 2.97
N SER A 126 15.27 17.80 3.23
CA SER A 126 14.50 17.07 4.27
C SER A 126 14.54 17.77 5.64
N ASN A 127 15.65 18.43 5.97
CA ASN A 127 15.87 19.11 7.24
C ASN A 127 15.11 20.45 7.33
N ASP A 128 14.59 20.94 6.21
CA ASP A 128 13.77 22.16 6.16
C ASP A 128 12.29 21.85 6.46
N LEU A 129 11.93 20.58 6.70
CA LEU A 129 10.57 20.16 7.03
C LEU A 129 10.31 20.20 8.54
N ASP A 130 9.22 20.86 8.94
CA ASP A 130 8.78 20.86 10.34
C ASP A 130 8.11 19.54 10.76
N ALA A 131 7.38 18.92 9.82
CA ALA A 131 6.64 17.70 10.08
C ALA A 131 6.31 16.91 8.81
N LEU A 132 6.16 15.60 8.97
CA LEU A 132 5.50 14.70 8.04
C LEU A 132 4.11 14.37 8.57
N TYR A 133 3.06 14.80 7.89
CA TYR A 133 1.68 14.49 8.28
C TYR A 133 1.18 13.25 7.55
N LEU A 134 0.74 12.25 8.30
CA LEU A 134 0.25 10.98 7.77
C LEU A 134 -1.26 10.97 7.66
N THR A 135 -1.74 10.49 6.52
CA THR A 135 -3.15 10.28 6.21
C THR A 135 -3.32 9.00 5.39
N GLY A 136 -4.50 8.39 5.47
CA GLY A 136 -4.81 7.11 4.84
C GLY A 136 -4.41 5.90 5.69
N GLY A 137 -5.29 4.89 5.76
CA GLY A 137 -5.13 3.75 6.67
C GLY A 137 -3.83 2.96 6.49
N SER A 138 -3.27 2.89 5.29
CA SER A 138 -1.99 2.18 5.04
C SER A 138 -0.79 2.84 5.74
N SER A 139 -0.88 4.13 6.08
CA SER A 139 0.17 4.82 6.85
C SER A 139 0.19 4.46 8.35
N ALA A 140 -0.83 3.75 8.84
CA ALA A 140 -0.87 3.17 10.20
C ALA A 140 0.15 2.03 10.38
N LEU A 141 0.65 1.44 9.28
CA LEU A 141 1.60 0.34 9.34
C LEU A 141 2.87 0.79 10.05
N ARG A 142 3.24 0.09 11.12
CA ARG A 142 4.47 0.38 11.87
C ARG A 142 5.71 0.37 10.97
N ALA A 143 5.81 -0.58 10.05
CA ALA A 143 6.89 -0.65 9.07
C ALA A 143 6.96 0.59 8.17
N PHE A 144 5.81 1.14 7.78
CA PHE A 144 5.72 2.37 6.98
C PHE A 144 6.23 3.58 7.76
N GLN A 145 5.77 3.74 9.00
CA GLN A 145 6.25 4.83 9.86
C GLN A 145 7.74 4.73 10.18
N GLU A 146 8.24 3.52 10.43
CA GLU A 146 9.67 3.27 10.65
C GLU A 146 10.49 3.61 9.41
N ALA A 147 10.02 3.24 8.21
CA ALA A 147 10.67 3.62 6.95
C ALA A 147 10.72 5.15 6.77
N LEU A 148 9.64 5.87 7.08
CA LEU A 148 9.63 7.34 7.03
C LEU A 148 10.53 7.97 8.09
N ARG A 149 10.52 7.50 9.34
CA ARG A 149 11.43 8.00 10.40
C ARG A 149 12.90 7.83 10.01
N ARG A 150 13.24 6.74 9.32
CA ARG A 150 14.58 6.50 8.79
C ARG A 150 14.92 7.40 7.61
N GLY A 151 14.00 7.57 6.66
CA GLY A 151 14.20 8.42 5.49
C GLY A 151 14.27 9.91 5.81
N PHE A 152 13.49 10.37 6.80
CA PHE A 152 13.39 11.76 7.22
C PHE A 152 13.83 11.93 8.67
N ALA A 153 15.08 11.55 8.95
CA ALA A 153 15.66 11.66 10.28
C ALA A 153 15.55 13.10 10.83
N GLY A 154 15.03 13.24 12.04
CA GLY A 154 14.84 14.53 12.71
C GLY A 154 13.54 15.26 12.37
N VAL A 155 12.78 14.82 11.35
CA VAL A 155 11.48 15.42 11.03
C VAL A 155 10.39 14.79 11.88
N ARG A 156 9.54 15.62 12.50
CA ARG A 156 8.45 15.14 13.35
C ARG A 156 7.39 14.41 12.53
N LEU A 157 7.15 13.14 12.85
CA LEU A 157 6.03 12.40 12.28
C LEU A 157 4.74 12.73 13.05
N VAL A 158 3.70 13.18 12.34
CA VAL A 158 2.39 13.53 12.90
C VAL A 158 1.35 12.61 12.28
N GLU A 159 0.66 11.85 13.13
CA GLU A 159 -0.47 11.03 12.72
C GLU A 159 -1.74 11.87 12.70
N GLY A 160 -2.36 11.98 11.53
CA GLY A 160 -3.67 12.60 11.37
C GLY A 160 -4.82 11.64 11.58
N ASP A 161 -6.03 12.09 11.21
CA ASP A 161 -7.14 11.16 11.01
C ASP A 161 -6.87 10.29 9.78
N LEU A 162 -6.45 9.05 10.03
CA LEU A 162 -6.03 8.09 9.03
C LEU A 162 -7.18 7.60 8.12
N PHE A 163 -8.44 7.78 8.53
CA PHE A 163 -9.60 7.25 7.82
C PHE A 163 -10.54 8.33 7.30
N GLY A 164 -10.74 9.41 8.07
CA GLY A 164 -11.66 10.49 7.73
C GLY A 164 -10.99 11.78 7.27
N GLY A 165 -9.65 11.91 7.35
CA GLY A 165 -8.96 13.19 7.14
C GLY A 165 -9.20 13.80 5.75
N VAL A 166 -9.21 12.97 4.69
CA VAL A 166 -9.49 13.44 3.32
C VAL A 166 -10.96 13.85 3.16
N ALA A 167 -11.89 13.04 3.66
CA ALA A 167 -13.32 13.34 3.59
C ALA A 167 -13.66 14.64 4.34
N ALA A 168 -13.07 14.84 5.53
CA ALA A 168 -13.21 16.06 6.29
C ALA A 168 -12.67 17.28 5.53
N GLY A 169 -11.51 17.16 4.88
CA GLY A 169 -10.94 18.23 4.05
C GLY A 169 -11.82 18.62 2.85
N LEU A 170 -12.41 17.63 2.18
CA LEU A 170 -13.35 17.86 1.07
C LEU A 170 -14.64 18.55 1.56
N ALA A 171 -15.22 18.06 2.66
CA ALA A 171 -16.41 18.67 3.27
C ALA A 171 -16.16 20.12 3.70
N TYR A 172 -14.98 20.39 4.27
CA TYR A 172 -14.58 21.75 4.62
C TYR A 172 -14.49 22.65 3.39
N THR A 173 -13.83 22.19 2.32
CA THR A 173 -13.66 22.94 1.07
C THR A 173 -15.00 23.24 0.41
N ALA A 174 -15.92 22.27 0.41
CA ALA A 174 -17.27 22.44 -0.12
C ALA A 174 -18.06 23.51 0.66
N ARG A 175 -17.96 23.52 2.00
CA ARG A 175 -18.61 24.54 2.84
C ARG A 175 -18.07 25.93 2.55
N THR A 176 -16.76 26.09 2.38
CA THR A 176 -16.15 27.41 2.10
C THR A 176 -16.41 27.90 0.68
N ALA A 177 -16.56 27.00 -0.28
CA ALA A 177 -16.88 27.34 -1.67
C ALA A 177 -18.34 27.80 -1.84
N GLY A 178 -19.27 27.32 -1.01
CA GLY A 178 -20.67 27.75 -1.02
C GLY A 178 -20.95 29.07 -0.29
N THR A 179 -19.94 29.66 0.36
CA THR A 179 -20.03 30.93 1.09
C THR A 179 -19.28 32.08 0.41
N ALA A 180 -18.77 31.87 -0.81
CA ALA A 180 -18.01 32.83 -1.60
C ALA A 180 -18.84 33.40 -2.77
#